data_AF-A0A944BXS2-F1
#
_entry.id   AF-A0A944BXS2-F1
#
_cell.length_a   1.000
_cell.length_b   1.000
_cell.length_c   1.000
_cell.angle_alpha   90.00
_cell.angle_beta   90.00
_cell.angle_gamma   90.00
#
_symmetry.space_group_name_H-M   'P 1'
#
loop_
_entity.id
_entity.type
_entity.pdbx_description
1 polymer ?
#
loop_
_entity_poly.entity_id
_entity_poly.type
_entity_poly.pdbx_seq_one_letter_code
_entity_poly.pdbx_strand_id
1 'polypeptide(L)' 'MATVPEAKEALNKFKMEAASEVGVNLKQGYNGDLTSKQAGSVGGQMVNVMC' A
#
# COMPACT_ATOMS: atom_id res chain seq x y z
N MET A 1 -14.33 -4.83 18.18
CA MET A 1 -14.42 -4.53 16.73
C MET A 1 -13.44 -5.45 16.01
N ALA A 2 -13.92 -6.63 15.59
CA ALA A 2 -13.08 -7.58 14.87
C ALA A 2 -12.73 -6.97 13.51
N THR A 3 -11.43 -6.79 13.26
CA THR A 3 -10.93 -6.53 11.92
C THR A 3 -11.41 -7.65 11.03
N VAL A 4 -12.30 -7.35 10.08
CA VAL A 4 -12.80 -8.33 9.12
C VAL A 4 -11.58 -8.84 8.34
N PRO A 5 -11.17 -10.11 8.47
CA PRO A 5 -9.96 -10.63 7.84
C PRO A 5 -10.00 -10.44 6.31
N GLU A 6 -11.19 -10.50 5.71
CA GLU A 6 -11.42 -10.20 4.29
C GLU A 6 -11.05 -8.75 3.92
N ALA A 7 -11.35 -7.78 4.79
CA ALA A 7 -10.98 -6.39 4.55
C ALA A 7 -9.46 -6.20 4.59
N LYS A 8 -8.73 -6.93 5.46
CA LYS A 8 -7.26 -6.89 5.48
C LYS A 8 -6.66 -7.43 4.19
N GLU A 9 -7.23 -8.49 3.62
CA GLU A 9 -6.71 -9.07 2.39
C GLU A 9 -6.97 -8.16 1.19
N ALA A 10 -8.17 -7.58 1.10
CA ALA A 10 -8.51 -6.58 0.08
C ALA A 10 -7.59 -5.36 0.16
N LEU A 11 -7.35 -4.83 1.37
CA LEU A 11 -6.43 -3.70 1.58
C LEU A 11 -4.98 -4.04 1.23
N ASN A 12 -4.54 -5.27 1.47
CA ASN A 12 -3.20 -5.71 1.07
C ASN A 12 -3.05 -5.78 -0.45
N LYS A 13 -4.04 -6.33 -1.17
CA LYS A 13 -4.02 -6.34 -2.65
C LYS A 13 -3.99 -4.92 -3.19
N PHE A 14 -4.86 -4.07 -2.68
CA PHE A 14 -4.94 -2.67 -3.07
C PHE A 14 -3.63 -1.89 -2.84
N LYS A 15 -2.99 -2.10 -1.69
CA LYS A 15 -1.68 -1.51 -1.40
C LYS A 15 -0.61 -1.95 -2.41
N MET A 16 -0.60 -3.21 -2.83
CA MET A 16 0.37 -3.75 -3.79
C MET A 16 0.12 -3.23 -5.20
N GLU A 17 -1.14 -3.04 -5.58
CA GLU A 17 -1.54 -2.41 -6.84
C GLU A 17 -1.10 -0.94 -6.87
N ALA A 18 -1.48 -0.15 -5.86
CA ALA A 18 -1.09 1.26 -5.74
C ALA A 18 0.45 1.44 -5.77
N ALA A 19 1.19 0.49 -5.18
CA ALA A 19 2.65 0.49 -5.24
C ALA A 19 3.20 0.23 -6.63
N SER A 20 2.60 -0.72 -7.35
CA SER A 20 2.97 -1.08 -8.71
C SER A 20 2.70 0.07 -9.67
N GLU A 21 1.59 0.79 -9.49
CA GLU A 21 1.24 1.98 -10.29
C GLU A 21 2.24 3.13 -10.14
N VAL A 22 2.76 3.36 -8.94
CA VAL A 22 3.81 4.38 -8.72
C VAL A 22 5.23 3.88 -8.95
N GLY A 23 5.39 2.63 -9.42
CA GLY A 23 6.70 2.01 -9.68
C GLY A 23 7.54 1.79 -8.41
N VAL A 24 6.90 1.66 -7.25
CA VAL A 24 7.58 1.37 -5.98
C VAL A 24 7.48 -0.12 -5.68
N ASN A 25 8.62 -0.78 -5.53
CA ASN A 25 8.68 -2.18 -5.16
C ASN A 25 8.44 -2.36 -3.66
N LEU A 26 7.19 -2.65 -3.29
CA LEU A 26 6.76 -2.93 -1.93
C LEU A 26 6.88 -4.42 -1.62
N LYS A 27 7.63 -4.75 -0.57
CA LYS A 27 7.83 -6.12 -0.09
C LYS A 27 6.78 -6.47 0.95
N GLN A 28 6.29 -7.71 0.97
CA GLN A 28 5.55 -8.25 2.12
C GLN A 28 6.54 -8.49 3.27
N GLY A 29 6.80 -7.44 4.05
CA GLY A 29 7.77 -7.48 5.13
C GLY A 29 8.40 -6.11 5.38
N TYR A 30 9.70 -6.10 5.62
CA TYR A 30 10.44 -4.87 5.88
C TYR A 30 10.60 -4.03 4.61
N ASN A 31 10.22 -2.76 4.72
CA ASN A 31 10.34 -1.75 3.66
C ASN A 31 11.08 -0.49 4.17
N GLY A 32 11.89 -0.63 5.22
CA GLY A 32 12.64 0.51 5.79
C GLY A 32 13.79 0.99 4.89
N ASP A 33 14.11 0.24 3.83
CA ASP A 33 14.97 0.66 2.73
C ASP A 33 14.29 1.63 1.76
N LEU A 34 12.95 1.76 1.79
CA LEU A 34 12.24 2.72 0.95
C LEU A 34 12.43 4.14 1.51
N THR A 35 12.64 5.09 0.60
CA THR A 35 12.65 6.50 0.99
C THR A 35 11.26 6.95 1.45
N SER A 36 11.21 7.94 2.34
CA SER A 36 9.93 8.52 2.80
C SER A 36 9.06 9.01 1.64
N LYS A 37 9.69 9.49 0.56
CA LYS A 37 9.00 9.89 -0.67
C LYS A 37 8.30 8.70 -1.34
N GLN A 38 8.97 7.55 -1.47
CA GLN A 38 8.37 6.35 -2.08
C GLN A 38 7.22 5.82 -1.23
N ALA A 39 7.40 5.68 0.07
CA ALA A 39 6.32 5.26 0.97
C ALA A 39 5.13 6.23 0.93
N GLY A 40 5.41 7.54 0.89
CA GLY A 40 4.40 8.59 0.75
C GLY A 40 3.64 8.52 -0.58
N SER A 41 4.33 8.27 -1.70
CA SER A 41 3.69 8.13 -3.01
C SER A 41 2.69 6.97 -3.06
N VAL A 42 3.02 5.84 -2.43
CA VAL A 42 2.11 4.69 -2.35
C VAL A 42 0.88 5.03 -1.51
N GLY A 43 1.08 5.59 -0.31
CA GLY A 43 -0.03 5.99 0.56
C GLY A 43 -0.92 7.05 -0.10
N GLY A 44 -0.33 7.98 -0.83
CA GLY A 44 -1.04 8.99 -1.61
C GLY A 44 -1.89 8.39 -2.73
N GLN A 45 -1.37 7.41 -3.47
CA GLN A 45 -2.16 6.70 -4.49
C GLN A 45 -3.32 5.91 -3.88
N MET A 46 -3.11 5.24 -2.75
CA MET A 46 -4.17 4.53 -2.05
C MET A 46 -5.34 5.46 -1.66
N VAL A 47 -5.06 6.68 -1.20
CA VAL A 47 -6.10 7.67 -0.89
C VAL A 47 -6.74 8.22 -2.18
N ASN A 48 -5.94 8.49 -3.21
CA ASN A 48 -6.44 9.01 -4.48
C ASN A 48 -7.40 8.07 -5.21
N VAL A 49 -7.19 6.75 -5.11
CA VAL A 49 -8.12 5.76 -5.71
C VAL A 49 -9.39 5.58 -4.87
N MET A 50 -9.37 5.99 -3.60
CA MET A 50 -10.51 5.90 -2.68
C MET A 50 -11.38 7.16 -2.66
N CYS A 51 -10.84 8.33 -3.02
CA CYS A 51 -11.50 9.64 -2.97
C CYS A 51 -12.00 10.14 -4.34
#